data_AF-A0A533XND9-F1
#
_entry.id   AF-A0A533XND9-F1
#
_cell.length_a   1.000
_cell.length_b   1.000
_cell.length_c   1.000
_cell.angle_alpha   90.00
_cell.angle_beta   90.00
_cell.angle_gamma   90.00
#
_symmetry.space_group_name_H-M   'P 1'
#
loop_
_entity.id
_entity.type
_entity.pdbx_description
1 polymer ?
#
loop_
_entity_poly.entity_id
_entity_poly.type
_entity_poly.pdbx_seq_one_letter_code
_entity_poly.pdbx_strand_id
1 'polypeptide(L)'
;MTPFPEVVESAGVKHLEGLFAGRPAILVAAGPSLEKNVHLLRELEGRAVIIAVDTALRLLLPLGIKPDIVTTIDFNPLNFEKFSNVPIDSEISLVYHPGGYHESIRAFQGPKFTYSHVPIRIVSWLMEYVEDKGHLPPGTTVAHLSFHLACLLGCDPIVMIGQDLAFPAEKIHAGDLSLWRIKPDE
;
A
#
# COMPACT_ATOMS: atom_id res chain seq x y z
N MET A 1 -2.09 -16.59 -9.32
CA MET A 1 -1.57 -16.34 -10.69
C MET A 1 -1.01 -14.91 -10.74
N THR A 2 0.04 -14.62 -11.52
CA THR A 2 0.60 -13.26 -11.64
C THR A 2 -0.42 -12.32 -12.35
N PRO A 3 -0.57 -11.06 -11.93
CA PRO A 3 -1.63 -10.15 -12.39
C PRO A 3 -1.33 -9.53 -13.76
N PHE A 4 -1.12 -10.35 -14.80
CA PHE A 4 -0.69 -9.84 -16.11
C PHE A 4 -1.69 -8.89 -16.78
N PRO A 5 -3.00 -9.19 -16.85
CA PRO A 5 -3.96 -8.25 -17.43
C PRO A 5 -3.91 -6.90 -16.71
N GLU A 6 -3.85 -6.93 -15.37
CA GLU A 6 -3.81 -5.71 -14.57
C GLU A 6 -2.51 -4.93 -14.81
N VAL A 7 -1.36 -5.60 -14.94
CA VAL A 7 -0.08 -4.95 -15.29
C VAL A 7 -0.18 -4.26 -16.65
N VAL A 8 -0.77 -4.90 -17.66
CA VAL A 8 -0.91 -4.30 -19.00
C VAL A 8 -1.81 -3.06 -18.94
N GLU A 9 -2.96 -3.16 -18.24
CA GLU A 9 -3.98 -2.11 -18.18
C GLU A 9 -3.63 -0.93 -17.24
N SER A 10 -2.85 -1.17 -16.19
CA SER A 10 -2.53 -0.15 -15.19
C SER A 10 -1.52 0.87 -15.72
N ALA A 11 -1.71 2.14 -15.39
CA ALA A 11 -0.78 3.19 -15.74
C ALA A 11 0.56 3.04 -14.98
N GLY A 12 1.60 3.69 -15.47
CA GLY A 12 2.88 3.75 -14.78
C GLY A 12 2.92 4.77 -13.64
N VAL A 13 3.64 4.46 -12.56
CA VAL A 13 3.96 5.44 -11.51
C VAL A 13 4.74 6.65 -12.04
N LYS A 14 5.39 6.55 -13.21
CA LYS A 14 5.99 7.71 -13.90
C LYS A 14 5.02 8.89 -14.06
N HIS A 15 3.72 8.61 -14.22
CA HIS A 15 2.69 9.64 -14.38
C HIS A 15 2.32 10.36 -13.08
N LEU A 16 2.83 9.87 -11.95
CA LEU A 16 2.58 10.43 -10.63
C LEU A 16 3.72 11.35 -10.16
N GLU A 17 4.82 11.42 -10.90
CA GLU A 17 6.02 12.14 -10.50
C GLU A 17 5.73 13.62 -10.23
N GLY A 18 6.05 14.08 -9.01
CA GLY A 18 5.86 15.46 -8.58
C GLY A 18 4.41 15.94 -8.45
N LEU A 19 3.41 15.06 -8.58
CA LEU A 19 1.98 15.43 -8.58
C LEU A 19 1.56 16.14 -7.27
N PHE A 20 2.23 15.84 -6.16
CA PHE A 20 1.98 16.41 -4.85
C PHE A 20 3.21 17.13 -4.29
N ALA A 21 4.01 17.75 -5.17
CA ALA A 21 5.20 18.51 -4.80
C ALA A 21 4.95 19.48 -3.63
N GLY A 22 5.71 19.33 -2.54
CA GLY A 22 5.62 20.19 -1.35
C GLY A 22 4.38 20.00 -0.49
N ARG A 23 3.54 18.98 -0.77
CA ARG A 23 2.41 18.63 0.12
C ARG A 23 2.86 17.61 1.15
N PRO A 24 2.35 17.68 2.40
CA PRO A 24 2.62 16.65 3.39
C PRO A 24 2.07 15.29 2.94
N ALA A 25 2.79 14.21 3.22
CA ALA A 25 2.29 12.85 3.09
C ALA A 25 2.27 12.14 4.43
N ILE A 26 1.21 11.37 4.69
CA ILE A 26 1.08 10.52 5.88
C ILE A 26 1.11 9.06 5.42
N LEU A 27 2.17 8.34 5.79
CA LEU A 27 2.34 6.93 5.48
C LEU A 27 1.78 6.11 6.64
N VAL A 28 0.72 5.36 6.35
CA VAL A 28 -0.06 4.63 7.35
C VAL A 28 0.21 3.12 7.22
N ALA A 29 1.06 2.59 8.10
CA ALA A 29 1.26 1.15 8.25
C ALA A 29 0.28 0.56 9.28
N ALA A 30 0.15 -0.77 9.26
CA ALA A 30 -0.83 -1.50 10.06
C ALA A 30 -0.32 -1.95 11.45
N GLY A 31 0.82 -1.43 11.92
CA GLY A 31 1.37 -1.80 13.22
C GLY A 31 0.51 -1.29 14.40
N PRO A 32 0.58 -1.94 15.59
CA PRO A 32 -0.27 -1.60 16.74
C PRO A 32 -0.25 -0.13 17.19
N SER A 33 0.87 0.58 17.02
CA SER A 33 0.97 2.02 17.35
C SER A 33 0.02 2.90 16.54
N LEU A 34 -0.53 2.41 15.42
CA LEU A 34 -1.54 3.13 14.64
C LEU A 34 -2.76 3.50 15.50
N GLU A 35 -3.18 2.63 16.42
CA GLU A 35 -4.34 2.87 17.32
C GLU A 35 -4.20 4.18 18.11
N LYS A 36 -2.98 4.64 18.38
CA LYS A 36 -2.71 5.87 19.15
C LYS A 36 -3.12 7.14 18.38
N ASN A 37 -2.97 7.14 17.06
CA ASN A 37 -3.06 8.35 16.24
C ASN A 37 -4.09 8.25 15.11
N VAL A 38 -4.72 7.09 14.91
CA VAL A 38 -5.62 6.84 13.77
C VAL A 38 -6.75 7.86 13.65
N HIS A 39 -7.27 8.35 14.77
CA HIS A 39 -8.36 9.33 14.81
C HIS A 39 -7.98 10.69 14.18
N LEU A 40 -6.69 11.06 14.22
CA LEU A 40 -6.20 12.32 13.65
C LEU A 40 -6.21 12.32 12.12
N LEU A 41 -6.23 11.13 11.48
CA LEU A 41 -6.21 11.02 10.02
C LEU A 41 -7.43 11.66 9.36
N ARG A 42 -8.60 11.64 10.02
CA ARG A 42 -9.80 12.32 9.49
C ARG A 42 -9.61 13.81 9.34
N GLU A 43 -8.84 14.41 10.24
CA GLU A 43 -8.57 15.84 10.17
C GLU A 43 -7.61 16.18 9.01
N LEU A 44 -6.83 15.23 8.53
CA LEU A 44 -5.83 15.45 7.48
C LEU A 44 -6.38 15.25 6.06
N GLU A 45 -7.62 14.80 5.92
CA GLU A 45 -8.29 14.66 4.62
C GLU A 45 -8.24 15.98 3.83
N GLY A 46 -7.80 15.91 2.57
CA GLY A 46 -7.58 17.06 1.70
C GLY A 46 -6.41 17.98 2.08
N ARG A 47 -5.80 17.82 3.26
CA ARG A 47 -4.66 18.63 3.76
C ARG A 47 -3.31 17.93 3.59
N ALA A 48 -3.30 16.60 3.60
CA ALA A 48 -2.13 15.77 3.35
C ALA A 48 -2.51 14.61 2.43
N VAL A 49 -1.53 14.05 1.72
CA VAL A 49 -1.70 12.82 0.95
C VAL A 49 -1.62 11.63 1.90
N ILE A 50 -2.70 10.89 2.10
CA ILE A 50 -2.76 9.71 2.96
C ILE A 50 -2.44 8.48 2.12
N ILE A 51 -1.27 7.88 2.37
CA ILE A 51 -0.82 6.65 1.70
C ILE A 51 -0.86 5.52 2.70
N ALA A 52 -1.80 4.58 2.54
CA ALA A 52 -1.95 3.43 3.44
C ALA A 52 -1.36 2.16 2.84
N VAL A 53 -0.86 1.27 3.69
CA VAL A 53 -0.63 -0.13 3.29
C VAL A 53 -1.98 -0.86 3.23
N ASP A 54 -2.11 -1.84 2.34
CA ASP A 54 -3.34 -2.62 2.16
C ASP A 54 -3.93 -3.20 3.46
N THR A 55 -3.08 -3.73 4.34
CA THR A 55 -3.50 -4.29 5.63
C THR A 55 -4.08 -3.26 6.60
N ALA A 56 -3.79 -1.96 6.44
CA ALA A 56 -4.37 -0.93 7.28
C ALA A 56 -5.85 -0.66 6.94
N LEU A 57 -6.33 -1.05 5.75
CA LEU A 57 -7.69 -0.76 5.29
C LEU A 57 -8.78 -1.27 6.23
N ARG A 58 -8.59 -2.45 6.81
CA ARG A 58 -9.57 -3.04 7.74
C ARG A 58 -9.74 -2.24 9.03
N LEU A 59 -8.75 -1.43 9.41
CA LEU A 59 -8.89 -0.46 10.51
C LEU A 59 -9.43 0.89 10.00
N LEU A 60 -8.91 1.40 8.89
CA LEU A 60 -9.19 2.75 8.42
C LEU A 60 -10.63 2.92 7.90
N LEU A 61 -11.09 2.02 7.03
CA LEU A 61 -12.37 2.18 6.32
C LEU A 61 -13.59 2.11 7.27
N PRO A 62 -13.66 1.20 8.26
CA PRO A 62 -14.75 1.23 9.25
C PRO A 62 -14.78 2.49 10.12
N LEU A 63 -13.64 3.18 10.25
CA LEU A 63 -13.54 4.47 10.89
C LEU A 63 -13.88 5.62 9.93
N GLY A 64 -14.28 5.36 8.69
CA GLY A 64 -14.55 6.40 7.70
C GLY A 64 -13.31 7.19 7.28
N ILE A 65 -12.12 6.63 7.49
CA ILE A 65 -10.86 7.22 7.03
C ILE A 65 -10.56 6.62 5.65
N LYS A 66 -10.68 7.44 4.61
CA LYS A 66 -10.35 7.04 3.24
C LYS A 66 -8.91 7.47 2.92
N PRO A 67 -7.98 6.54 2.66
CA PRO A 67 -6.67 6.91 2.12
C PRO A 67 -6.80 7.36 0.66
N ASP A 68 -5.97 8.32 0.23
CA ASP A 68 -5.91 8.71 -1.19
C ASP A 68 -5.31 7.58 -2.05
N ILE A 69 -4.28 6.93 -1.50
CA ILE A 69 -3.54 5.88 -2.18
C ILE A 69 -3.35 4.70 -1.23
N VAL A 70 -3.55 3.49 -1.76
CA VAL A 70 -3.18 2.24 -1.11
C VAL A 70 -1.98 1.63 -1.81
N THR A 71 -1.08 1.06 -1.04
CA THR A 71 0.10 0.34 -1.52
C THR A 71 0.02 -1.14 -1.16
N THR A 72 0.45 -2.00 -2.07
CA THR A 72 0.54 -3.46 -1.83
C THR A 72 1.71 -4.07 -2.57
N ILE A 73 2.40 -5.02 -1.93
CA ILE A 73 3.49 -5.80 -2.56
C ILE A 73 3.33 -7.32 -2.40
N ASP A 74 2.40 -7.76 -1.55
CA ASP A 74 2.31 -9.15 -1.13
C ASP A 74 1.77 -10.07 -2.23
N PHE A 75 2.47 -11.19 -2.44
CA PHE A 75 2.05 -12.25 -3.35
C PHE A 75 1.22 -13.33 -2.65
N ASN A 76 1.17 -13.31 -1.31
CA ASN A 76 0.54 -14.35 -0.51
C ASN A 76 -0.97 -14.08 -0.36
N PRO A 77 -1.85 -15.05 -0.72
CA PRO A 77 -3.30 -14.91 -0.55
C PRO A 77 -3.73 -14.60 0.90
N LEU A 78 -2.96 -15.04 1.90
CA LEU A 78 -3.25 -14.72 3.31
C LEU A 78 -3.25 -13.21 3.57
N ASN A 79 -2.48 -12.41 2.81
CA ASN A 79 -2.52 -10.96 2.99
C ASN A 79 -3.83 -10.37 2.47
N PHE A 80 -4.41 -10.95 1.40
CA PHE A 80 -5.70 -10.53 0.86
C PHE A 80 -6.83 -10.73 1.87
N GLU A 81 -6.85 -11.85 2.59
CA GLU A 81 -7.87 -12.14 3.61
C GLU A 81 -7.96 -11.07 4.72
N LYS A 82 -6.87 -10.32 4.95
CA LYS A 82 -6.87 -9.25 5.95
C LYS A 82 -7.77 -8.08 5.59
N PHE A 83 -8.05 -7.85 4.30
CA PHE A 83 -8.85 -6.72 3.84
C PHE A 83 -9.97 -7.09 2.84
N SER A 84 -10.07 -8.35 2.41
CA SER A 84 -11.04 -8.81 1.41
C SER A 84 -12.52 -8.56 1.77
N ASN A 85 -12.83 -8.49 3.07
CA ASN A 85 -14.19 -8.26 3.58
C ASN A 85 -14.54 -6.78 3.77
N VAL A 86 -13.67 -5.86 3.33
CA VAL A 86 -13.84 -4.42 3.55
C VAL A 86 -14.20 -3.76 2.22
N PRO A 87 -15.32 -3.01 2.14
CA PRO A 87 -15.71 -2.35 0.90
C PRO A 87 -14.71 -1.23 0.57
N ILE A 88 -13.97 -1.38 -0.51
CA ILE A 88 -13.00 -0.41 -0.99
C ILE A 88 -13.71 0.56 -1.93
N ASP A 89 -13.59 1.86 -1.64
CA ASP A 89 -14.16 2.92 -2.46
C ASP A 89 -13.43 3.02 -3.82
N SER A 90 -14.18 3.25 -4.89
CA SER A 90 -13.64 3.48 -6.24
C SER A 90 -12.79 4.75 -6.37
N GLU A 91 -12.88 5.68 -5.42
CA GLU A 91 -12.03 6.87 -5.37
C GLU A 91 -10.59 6.55 -4.90
N ILE A 92 -10.39 5.43 -4.22
CA ILE A 92 -9.09 5.04 -3.67
C ILE A 92 -8.20 4.50 -4.79
N SER A 93 -7.05 5.13 -4.98
CA SER A 93 -6.06 4.67 -5.96
C SER A 93 -5.20 3.53 -5.39
N LEU A 94 -4.75 2.62 -6.24
CA LEU A 94 -3.84 1.53 -5.88
C LEU A 94 -2.49 1.70 -6.58
N VAL A 95 -1.40 1.61 -5.82
CA VAL A 95 -0.05 1.40 -6.35
C VAL A 95 0.43 0.02 -5.91
N TYR A 96 0.78 -0.84 -6.86
CA TYR A 96 1.07 -2.24 -6.53
C TYR A 96 2.36 -2.76 -7.19
N HIS A 97 2.99 -3.72 -6.50
CA HIS A 97 4.09 -4.50 -7.07
C HIS A 97 3.55 -5.41 -8.20
N PRO A 98 4.13 -5.40 -9.41
CA PRO A 98 3.61 -6.17 -10.56
C PRO A 98 3.64 -7.71 -10.38
N GLY A 99 4.37 -8.19 -9.36
CA GLY A 99 4.35 -9.59 -8.90
C GLY A 99 3.40 -9.89 -7.73
N GLY A 100 2.56 -8.94 -7.30
CA GLY A 100 1.64 -9.10 -6.18
C GLY A 100 0.48 -10.06 -6.46
N TYR A 101 -0.32 -10.35 -5.44
CA TYR A 101 -1.45 -11.27 -5.55
C TYR A 101 -2.58 -10.68 -6.39
N HIS A 102 -3.02 -11.37 -7.43
CA HIS A 102 -4.00 -10.85 -8.39
C HIS A 102 -5.36 -10.48 -7.78
N GLU A 103 -5.87 -11.23 -6.80
CA GLU A 103 -7.16 -10.88 -6.18
C GLU A 103 -7.04 -9.62 -5.32
N SER A 104 -5.89 -9.42 -4.65
CA SER A 104 -5.60 -8.18 -3.94
C SER A 104 -5.69 -6.98 -4.87
N ILE A 105 -5.21 -7.10 -6.11
CA ILE A 105 -5.23 -6.01 -7.09
C ILE A 105 -6.64 -5.82 -7.67
N ARG A 106 -7.36 -6.92 -7.94
CA ARG A 106 -8.74 -6.89 -8.47
C ARG A 106 -9.76 -6.36 -7.49
N ALA A 107 -9.48 -6.43 -6.19
CA ALA A 107 -10.33 -5.84 -5.16
C ALA A 107 -10.46 -4.31 -5.29
N PHE A 108 -9.50 -3.65 -5.95
CA PHE A 108 -9.53 -2.20 -6.19
C PHE A 108 -10.18 -1.91 -7.55
N GLN A 109 -11.24 -1.09 -7.51
CA GLN A 109 -11.96 -0.61 -8.70
C GLN A 109 -11.49 0.79 -9.14
N GLY A 110 -10.77 1.50 -8.28
CA GLY A 110 -10.22 2.82 -8.58
C GLY A 110 -9.00 2.79 -9.51
N PRO A 111 -8.35 3.94 -9.74
CA PRO A 111 -7.15 4.04 -10.55
C PRO A 111 -6.04 3.12 -10.03
N LYS A 112 -5.39 2.38 -10.94
CA LYS A 112 -4.32 1.44 -10.61
C LYS A 112 -3.02 1.85 -11.31
N PHE A 113 -1.93 1.80 -10.55
CA PHE A 113 -0.59 2.12 -11.03
C PHE A 113 0.42 1.04 -10.64
N THR A 114 1.40 0.80 -11.50
CA THR A 114 2.50 -0.13 -11.23
C THR A 114 3.82 0.39 -11.85
N TYR A 115 4.91 -0.38 -11.76
CA TYR A 115 6.27 0.03 -12.14
C TYR A 115 7.04 -1.12 -12.78
N SER A 116 8.02 -0.80 -13.64
CA SER A 116 8.61 -1.78 -14.58
C SER A 116 9.81 -2.55 -14.05
N HIS A 117 10.55 -2.01 -13.09
CA HIS A 117 11.84 -2.56 -12.69
C HIS A 117 11.75 -3.41 -11.42
N VAL A 118 11.40 -4.69 -11.59
CA VAL A 118 11.38 -5.68 -10.50
C VAL A 118 12.25 -6.89 -10.82
N PRO A 119 12.90 -7.52 -9.81
CA PRO A 119 13.79 -8.65 -10.01
C PRO A 119 13.03 -9.99 -10.15
N ILE A 120 11.94 -10.00 -10.93
CA ILE A 120 11.13 -11.20 -11.19
C ILE A 120 11.15 -11.49 -12.69
N ARG A 121 11.84 -12.57 -13.10
CA ARG A 121 12.06 -12.92 -14.52
C ARG A 121 10.83 -12.80 -15.40
N ILE A 122 9.71 -13.39 -14.98
CA ILE A 122 8.49 -13.40 -15.79
C ILE A 122 7.85 -12.01 -15.90
N VAL A 123 7.96 -11.19 -14.86
CA VAL A 123 7.48 -9.80 -14.89
C VAL A 123 8.42 -8.96 -15.74
N SER A 124 9.74 -9.09 -15.57
CA SER A 124 10.72 -8.38 -16.40
C SER A 124 10.52 -8.67 -17.89
N TRP A 125 10.28 -9.95 -18.25
CA TRP A 125 9.93 -10.34 -19.61
C TRP A 125 8.64 -9.67 -20.09
N LEU A 126 7.57 -9.64 -19.27
CA LEU A 126 6.32 -8.95 -19.64
C LEU A 126 6.55 -7.44 -19.86
N MET A 127 7.40 -6.83 -19.04
CA MET A 127 7.71 -5.39 -19.12
C MET A 127 8.42 -5.00 -20.42
N GLU A 128 9.00 -5.93 -21.16
CA GLU A 128 9.57 -5.70 -22.51
C GLU A 128 8.49 -5.41 -23.57
N TYR A 129 7.23 -5.77 -23.30
CA TYR A 129 6.11 -5.68 -24.27
C TYR A 129 5.06 -4.63 -23.90
N VAL A 130 5.25 -3.89 -22.80
CA VAL A 130 4.37 -2.80 -22.38
C VAL A 130 5.15 -1.49 -22.32
N GLU A 131 4.44 -0.37 -22.22
CA GLU A 131 5.13 0.91 -22.00
C GLU A 131 5.98 0.87 -20.73
N ASP A 132 7.06 1.65 -20.69
CA ASP A 132 7.80 1.85 -19.45
C ASP A 132 6.88 2.49 -18.40
N LYS A 133 6.73 1.85 -17.25
CA LYS A 133 5.84 2.27 -16.17
C LYS A 133 6.56 3.11 -15.11
N GLY A 134 7.86 3.35 -15.28
CA GLY A 134 8.71 4.06 -14.34
C GLY A 134 9.35 3.14 -13.30
N HIS A 135 10.14 3.76 -12.45
CA HIS A 135 10.96 3.09 -11.45
C HIS A 135 10.58 3.51 -10.03
N LEU A 136 10.50 2.52 -9.14
CA LEU A 136 10.56 2.74 -7.70
C LEU A 136 11.74 1.92 -7.16
N PRO A 137 12.55 2.48 -6.24
CA PRO A 137 13.61 1.73 -5.60
C PRO A 137 13.11 0.44 -4.94
N PRO A 138 13.96 -0.61 -4.90
CA PRO A 138 13.58 -1.87 -4.26
C PRO A 138 13.38 -1.67 -2.75
N GLY A 139 12.41 -2.38 -2.20
CA GLY A 139 12.09 -2.37 -0.77
C GLY A 139 11.66 -3.76 -0.29
N THR A 140 11.75 -4.00 1.02
CA THR A 140 11.45 -5.30 1.62
C THR A 140 10.05 -5.38 2.23
N THR A 141 9.34 -4.26 2.35
CA THR A 141 8.02 -4.17 2.97
C THR A 141 7.13 -3.22 2.18
N VAL A 142 5.81 -3.36 2.35
CA VAL A 142 4.83 -2.42 1.75
C VAL A 142 5.14 -0.98 2.18
N ALA A 143 5.62 -0.76 3.41
CA ALA A 143 6.00 0.55 3.91
C ALA A 143 7.15 1.20 3.11
N HIS A 144 8.12 0.42 2.62
CA HIS A 144 9.16 0.94 1.72
C HIS A 144 8.55 1.41 0.40
N LEU A 145 7.59 0.64 -0.16
CA LEU A 145 6.87 1.07 -1.36
C LEU A 145 6.13 2.39 -1.11
N SER A 146 5.41 2.52 0.01
CA SER A 146 4.72 3.77 0.37
C SER A 146 5.67 4.95 0.49
N PHE A 147 6.85 4.74 1.09
CA PHE A 147 7.87 5.78 1.23
C PHE A 147 8.46 6.22 -0.11
N HIS A 148 8.89 5.26 -0.93
CA HIS A 148 9.43 5.57 -2.26
C HIS A 148 8.40 6.24 -3.16
N LEU A 149 7.13 5.81 -3.07
CA LEU A 149 6.04 6.48 -3.75
C LEU A 149 5.89 7.93 -3.28
N ALA A 150 5.88 8.19 -1.97
CA ALA A 150 5.78 9.56 -1.45
C ALA A 150 6.92 10.46 -1.92
N CYS A 151 8.15 9.93 -1.99
CA CYS A 151 9.28 10.64 -2.59
C CYS A 151 9.04 10.94 -4.08
N LEU A 152 8.57 9.95 -4.85
CA LEU A 152 8.27 10.12 -6.28
C LEU A 152 7.17 11.17 -6.50
N LEU A 153 6.15 11.19 -5.65
CA LEU A 153 5.07 12.19 -5.67
C LEU A 153 5.56 13.62 -5.36
N GLY A 154 6.79 13.78 -4.85
CA GLY A 154 7.36 15.06 -4.44
C GLY A 154 6.88 15.55 -3.07
N CYS A 155 6.29 14.67 -2.26
CA CYS A 155 5.72 15.04 -0.98
C CYS A 155 6.80 15.51 0.02
N ASP A 156 6.52 16.58 0.74
CA ASP A 156 7.38 17.15 1.78
C ASP A 156 6.52 17.95 2.79
N PRO A 157 6.52 17.62 4.10
CA PRO A 157 7.24 16.51 4.74
C PRO A 157 6.55 15.15 4.56
N ILE A 158 7.31 14.07 4.79
CA ILE A 158 6.80 12.70 4.84
C ILE A 158 6.74 12.25 6.32
N VAL A 159 5.53 11.96 6.81
CA VAL A 159 5.27 11.51 8.18
C VAL A 159 4.87 10.04 8.17
N MET A 160 5.42 9.25 9.07
CA MET A 160 5.15 7.80 9.15
C MET A 160 4.47 7.44 10.48
N ILE A 161 3.40 6.66 10.41
CA ILE A 161 2.68 6.14 11.59
C ILE A 161 2.39 4.64 11.44
N GLY A 162 2.22 3.94 12.57
CA GLY A 162 1.96 2.49 12.55
C GLY A 162 3.17 1.65 12.13
N GLN A 163 4.38 2.20 12.19
CA GLN A 163 5.64 1.54 11.84
C GLN A 163 6.28 0.92 13.09
N ASP A 164 5.61 -0.05 13.72
CA ASP A 164 6.10 -0.60 14.99
C ASP A 164 7.37 -1.45 14.83
N LEU A 165 7.41 -2.31 13.80
CA LEU A 165 8.49 -3.29 13.58
C LEU A 165 8.79 -4.14 14.84
N ALA A 166 7.78 -4.32 15.67
CA ALA A 166 7.82 -5.00 16.96
C ALA A 166 6.42 -5.56 17.28
N PHE A 167 6.34 -6.38 18.33
CA PHE A 167 5.09 -6.99 18.80
C PHE A 167 4.68 -6.44 20.17
N PRO A 168 4.38 -5.13 20.28
CA PRO A 168 3.97 -4.55 21.57
C PRO A 168 2.68 -5.22 22.04
N ALA A 169 2.68 -5.67 23.30
CA ALA A 169 1.56 -6.40 23.91
C ALA A 169 1.08 -7.61 23.08
N GLU A 170 2.02 -8.34 22.45
CA GLU A 170 1.76 -9.53 21.63
C GLU A 170 0.85 -9.29 20.40
N LYS A 171 0.63 -8.04 20.04
CA LYS A 171 -0.12 -7.67 18.83
C LYS A 171 0.82 -7.55 17.63
N ILE A 172 0.44 -8.16 16.51
CA ILE A 172 1.16 -8.04 15.23
C ILE A 172 0.68 -6.83 14.44
N HIS A 173 -0.62 -6.53 14.50
CA HIS A 173 -1.24 -5.42 13.77
C HIS A 173 -2.28 -4.73 14.65
N ALA A 174 -2.56 -3.46 14.36
CA ALA A 174 -3.64 -2.71 15.00
C ALA A 174 -5.01 -3.36 14.73
N GLY A 175 -5.92 -3.37 15.71
CA GLY A 175 -7.28 -3.89 15.55
C GLY A 175 -7.43 -5.41 15.43
N ASP A 176 -6.42 -6.19 15.82
CA ASP A 176 -6.38 -7.67 15.74
C ASP A 176 -6.52 -8.23 14.31
N LEU A 177 -5.64 -7.76 13.42
CA LEU A 177 -5.54 -8.21 12.02
C LEU A 177 -4.60 -9.43 11.84
N SER A 178 -4.25 -10.09 12.94
CA SER A 178 -3.30 -11.21 12.99
C SER A 178 -3.96 -12.51 12.52
N LEU A 179 -3.67 -12.96 11.30
CA LEU A 179 -3.85 -14.38 10.93
C LEU A 179 -2.76 -15.26 11.54
N TRP A 180 -1.64 -14.65 11.92
CA TRP A 180 -0.53 -15.29 12.61
C TRP A 180 -0.70 -15.09 14.11
N ARG A 181 -0.67 -16.19 14.87
CA ARG A 181 -0.63 -16.13 16.32
C ARG A 181 0.81 -16.19 16.78
N ILE A 182 1.22 -15.26 17.63
CA ILE A 182 2.47 -15.40 18.38
C ILE A 182 2.22 -16.55 19.36
N LYS A 183 2.95 -17.66 19.21
CA LYS A 183 2.97 -18.68 20.26
C LYS A 183 3.73 -18.08 21.45
N PRO A 184 3.15 -18.03 22.65
CA PRO A 184 3.94 -17.78 23.83
C PRO A 184 4.88 -18.98 24.02
N ASP A 185 6.18 -18.70 24.00
CA ASP A 185 7.29 -19.59 24.37
C ASP A 185 7.46 -20.89 23.55
N GLU A 186 8.28 -20.79 22.48
CA GLU A 186 9.24 -21.83 22.06
C GLU A 186 10.67 -21.31 22.25
#